data_AF-A0A955U8H5-F1
#
_entry.id   AF-A0A955U8H5-F1
#
_cell.length_a   1.000
_cell.length_b   1.000
_cell.length_c   1.000
_cell.angle_alpha   90.00
_cell.angle_beta   90.00
_cell.angle_gamma   90.00
#
_symmetry.space_group_name_H-M   'P 1'
#
loop_
_entity.id
_entity.type
_entity.pdbx_description
1 polymer ?
#
loop_
_entity_poly.entity_id
_entity_poly.type
_entity_poly.pdbx_seq_one_letter_code
_entity_poly.pdbx_strand_id
1 'polypeptide(L)'
;MLYLLMTAALGQTAADADGVDEILAAEVLGFREGQAEPTSTAPLDEVAELLRLHGDLRVEVGGHTARHDDAAADQAVSQRRADAVVAALVARGVSADRLTARGYGSTVSLFSNRTPEGRSQNERVQFRAIREGVLDVSLAGGGWATVELDGRWLPRAAPLTGFPVQVGHHRLIVSNSLTGLRYEVEVDVRVGETTSLVVPAGSR
;
A
#
# COMPACT_ATOMS: atom_id res chain seq x y z
N MET A 1 13.65 -25.41 -20.30
CA MET A 1 12.19 -25.63 -20.20
C MET A 1 11.76 -25.30 -18.78
N LEU A 2 11.64 -24.00 -18.48
CA LEU A 2 11.08 -23.52 -17.22
C LEU A 2 10.33 -22.21 -17.51
N TYR A 3 9.42 -22.28 -18.48
CA TYR A 3 8.57 -21.18 -18.93
C TYR A 3 7.13 -21.38 -18.44
N LEU A 4 6.96 -22.04 -17.28
CA LEU A 4 5.68 -22.61 -16.86
C LEU A 4 5.28 -22.31 -15.40
N LEU A 5 5.80 -21.23 -14.80
CA LEU A 5 5.24 -20.66 -13.56
C LEU A 5 4.92 -19.16 -13.67
N MET A 6 5.16 -18.55 -14.84
CA MET A 6 4.94 -17.11 -15.08
C MET A 6 3.47 -16.74 -15.33
N THR A 7 2.54 -17.70 -15.23
CA THR A 7 1.13 -17.53 -15.58
C THR A 7 0.21 -18.00 -14.46
N ALA A 8 0.26 -17.34 -13.30
CA ALA A 8 -0.77 -17.48 -12.29
C ALA A 8 -0.86 -16.21 -11.42
N ALA A 9 -1.31 -15.11 -12.04
CA ALA A 9 -1.92 -13.97 -11.34
C ALA A 9 -2.63 -12.97 -12.29
N LEU A 10 -2.50 -13.09 -13.62
CA LEU A 10 -3.22 -12.23 -14.56
C LEU A 10 -4.69 -12.65 -14.82
N GLY A 11 -5.33 -13.42 -13.93
CA GLY A 11 -6.70 -13.83 -14.18
C GLY A 11 -7.35 -14.63 -13.06
N GLN A 12 -8.25 -13.94 -12.35
CA GLN A 12 -9.37 -14.46 -11.54
C GLN A 12 -9.00 -15.22 -10.26
N THR A 13 -9.20 -14.55 -9.12
CA THR A 13 -10.25 -14.96 -8.16
C THR A 13 -10.70 -13.77 -7.31
N ALA A 14 -12.03 -13.69 -7.15
CA ALA A 14 -12.82 -12.87 -6.24
C ALA A 14 -12.73 -11.33 -6.39
N ALA A 15 -13.69 -10.80 -7.13
CA ALA A 15 -14.24 -9.49 -6.79
C ALA A 15 -14.79 -9.57 -5.36
N ASP A 16 -14.13 -8.94 -4.38
CA ASP A 16 -14.71 -8.68 -3.06
C ASP A 16 -14.17 -7.33 -2.51
N ALA A 17 -15.06 -6.34 -2.62
CA ALA A 17 -15.28 -5.15 -1.79
C ALA A 17 -14.19 -4.13 -1.39
N ASP A 18 -12.89 -4.41 -1.35
CA ASP A 18 -11.96 -3.48 -0.64
C ASP A 18 -10.87 -2.82 -1.52
N GLY A 19 -11.02 -2.83 -2.85
CA GLY A 19 -10.21 -2.00 -3.76
C GLY A 19 -8.70 -2.31 -3.80
N VAL A 20 -8.26 -3.42 -3.20
CA VAL A 20 -6.84 -3.60 -2.87
C VAL A 20 -6.30 -5.01 -3.05
N ASP A 21 -6.50 -5.66 -4.18
CA ASP A 21 -5.73 -6.88 -4.45
C ASP A 21 -5.31 -7.02 -5.91
N GLU A 22 -4.08 -6.55 -6.17
CA GLU A 22 -3.23 -7.15 -7.18
C GLU A 22 -1.87 -7.40 -6.53
N ILE A 23 -1.71 -8.61 -6.01
CA ILE A 23 -0.43 -9.11 -5.52
C ILE A 23 0.42 -9.39 -6.77
N LEU A 24 1.41 -8.53 -7.03
CA LEU A 24 2.24 -8.62 -8.23
C LEU A 24 3.18 -9.82 -8.23
N ALA A 25 3.46 -10.36 -7.05
CA ALA A 25 4.09 -11.65 -6.88
C ALA A 25 3.88 -12.06 -5.42
N ALA A 26 3.22 -13.18 -5.19
CA ALA A 26 3.24 -13.87 -3.91
C ALA A 26 4.58 -14.61 -3.73
N GLU A 27 5.68 -14.05 -4.23
CA GLU A 27 6.98 -14.68 -4.03
C GLU A 27 7.50 -14.31 -2.65
N VAL A 28 7.33 -15.26 -1.74
CA VAL A 28 7.80 -15.19 -0.36
C VAL A 28 9.31 -15.17 -0.38
N LEU A 29 9.89 -13.99 -0.16
CA LEU A 29 11.28 -13.91 0.30
C LEU A 29 11.32 -14.54 1.69
N GLY A 30 12.00 -15.69 1.78
CA GLY A 30 12.24 -16.34 3.06
C GLY A 30 13.24 -15.54 3.89
N PHE A 31 12.99 -15.44 5.19
CA PHE A 31 13.92 -14.85 6.15
C PHE A 31 14.35 -15.91 7.16
N ARG A 32 15.57 -15.79 7.69
CA ARG A 32 15.93 -16.54 8.89
C ARG A 32 15.26 -15.87 10.09
N GLU A 33 14.97 -16.68 11.11
CA GLU A 33 14.30 -16.21 12.33
C GLU A 33 15.03 -15.01 12.94
N GLY A 34 14.33 -13.88 13.08
CA GLY A 34 14.88 -12.64 13.64
C GLY A 34 15.90 -11.89 12.78
N GLN A 35 16.20 -12.39 11.57
CA GLN A 35 17.05 -11.69 10.60
C GLN A 35 16.21 -10.78 9.70
N ALA A 36 16.82 -9.66 9.27
CA ALA A 36 16.20 -8.68 8.39
C ALA A 36 16.57 -8.87 6.91
N GLU A 37 17.58 -9.69 6.61
CA GLU A 37 18.06 -9.93 5.25
C GLU A 37 17.40 -11.19 4.66
N PRO A 38 16.98 -11.16 3.38
CA PRO A 38 16.35 -12.30 2.72
C PRO A 38 17.38 -13.41 2.45
N THR A 39 16.93 -14.68 2.50
CA THR A 39 17.78 -15.85 2.27
C THR A 39 18.07 -16.12 0.79
N SER A 40 17.31 -15.50 -0.11
CA SER A 40 17.49 -15.55 -1.56
C SER A 40 17.25 -14.18 -2.17
N THR A 41 17.96 -13.89 -3.26
CA THR A 41 17.85 -12.63 -4.00
C THR A 41 17.24 -12.79 -5.38
N ALA A 42 17.07 -14.03 -5.88
CA ALA A 42 16.50 -14.30 -7.20
C ALA A 42 15.10 -13.69 -7.42
N PRO A 43 14.16 -13.72 -6.44
CA PRO A 43 12.85 -13.08 -6.57
C PRO A 43 12.92 -11.56 -6.81
N LEU A 44 14.00 -10.91 -6.34
CA LEU A 44 14.17 -9.46 -6.46
C LEU A 44 14.50 -9.04 -7.90
N ASP A 45 15.16 -9.91 -8.67
CA ASP A 45 15.50 -9.62 -10.05
C ASP A 45 14.24 -9.63 -10.93
N GLU A 46 13.36 -10.62 -10.72
CA GLU A 46 12.08 -10.74 -11.43
C GLU A 46 11.13 -9.57 -11.10
N VAL A 47 11.00 -9.21 -9.82
CA VAL A 47 10.21 -8.04 -9.40
C VAL A 47 10.78 -6.75 -9.99
N ALA A 48 12.11 -6.60 -10.03
CA ALA A 48 12.72 -5.43 -10.64
C ALA A 48 12.48 -5.36 -12.15
N GLU A 49 12.51 -6.48 -12.87
CA GLU A 49 12.15 -6.51 -14.29
C GLU A 49 10.69 -6.15 -14.54
N LEU A 50 9.76 -6.70 -13.76
CA LEU A 50 8.34 -6.36 -13.85
C LEU A 50 8.12 -4.85 -13.65
N LEU A 51 8.76 -4.26 -12.65
CA LEU A 51 8.65 -2.82 -12.38
C LEU A 51 9.30 -1.96 -13.46
N ARG A 52 10.30 -2.47 -14.19
CA ARG A 52 10.84 -1.78 -15.37
C ARG A 52 9.86 -1.83 -16.54
N LEU A 53 9.17 -2.96 -16.75
CA LEU A 53 8.19 -3.12 -17.82
C LEU A 53 6.93 -2.28 -17.60
N HIS A 54 6.53 -2.09 -16.34
CA HIS A 54 5.36 -1.31 -15.95
C HIS A 54 5.79 -0.02 -15.22
N GLY A 55 6.18 1.00 -15.97
CA GLY A 55 6.79 2.23 -15.42
C GLY A 55 5.89 3.07 -14.50
N ASP A 56 4.58 2.92 -14.61
CA ASP A 56 3.53 3.57 -13.83
C ASP A 56 3.20 2.85 -12.52
N LEU A 57 3.62 1.58 -12.40
CA LEU A 57 3.29 0.74 -11.26
C LEU A 57 4.05 1.17 -10.01
N ARG A 58 3.33 1.42 -8.91
CA ARG A 58 3.88 1.60 -7.57
C ARG A 58 3.66 0.33 -6.76
N VAL A 59 4.56 0.04 -5.83
CA VAL A 59 4.52 -1.19 -5.04
C VAL A 59 4.73 -0.91 -3.56
N GLU A 60 3.87 -1.51 -2.75
CA GLU A 60 4.10 -1.68 -1.32
C GLU A 60 4.85 -2.99 -1.08
N VAL A 61 5.94 -2.91 -0.33
CA VAL A 61 6.73 -4.04 0.17
C VAL A 61 6.32 -4.25 1.63
N GLY A 62 5.49 -5.26 1.87
CA GLY A 62 4.94 -5.60 3.18
C GLY A 62 5.79 -6.65 3.88
N GLY A 63 6.39 -6.33 5.02
CA GLY A 63 7.15 -7.28 5.86
C GLY A 63 6.30 -7.88 6.98
N HIS A 64 6.51 -9.17 7.28
CA HIS A 64 5.77 -9.90 8.30
C HIS A 64 6.70 -10.74 9.21
N THR A 65 6.26 -10.97 10.43
CA THR A 65 6.89 -11.90 11.38
C THR A 65 5.89 -12.95 11.86
N ALA A 66 6.39 -14.10 12.34
CA ALA A 66 5.58 -15.14 12.99
C ALA A 66 5.71 -15.13 14.52
N ARG A 67 6.52 -14.23 15.07
CA ARG A 67 6.76 -14.06 16.51
C ARG A 67 5.57 -13.33 17.14
N HIS A 68 5.24 -13.66 18.38
CA HIS A 68 4.09 -13.07 19.09
C HIS A 68 4.50 -12.57 20.49
N ASP A 69 5.80 -12.33 20.68
CA ASP A 69 6.37 -12.12 22.01
C ASP A 69 6.33 -10.63 22.39
N ASP A 70 6.62 -9.74 21.44
CA ASP A 70 6.61 -8.29 21.62
C ASP A 70 6.19 -7.61 20.31
N ALA A 71 5.00 -7.01 20.32
CA ALA A 71 4.42 -6.33 19.16
C ALA A 71 5.31 -5.19 18.62
N ALA A 72 6.01 -4.46 19.50
CA ALA A 72 6.90 -3.38 19.08
C ALA A 72 8.18 -3.94 18.43
N ALA A 73 8.73 -5.02 18.98
CA ALA A 73 9.88 -5.70 18.40
C ALA A 73 9.54 -6.33 17.04
N ASP A 74 8.37 -6.97 16.93
CA ASP A 74 7.87 -7.58 15.70
C ASP A 74 7.63 -6.53 14.61
N GLN A 75 7.05 -5.39 14.98
CA GLN A 75 6.88 -4.24 14.10
C GLN A 75 8.24 -3.74 13.59
N ALA A 76 9.24 -3.63 14.47
CA ALA A 76 10.58 -3.16 14.08
C ALA A 76 11.32 -4.18 13.17
N VAL A 77 11.19 -5.48 13.42
CA VAL A 77 11.80 -6.52 12.57
C VAL A 77 11.14 -6.57 11.20
N SER A 78 9.81 -6.59 11.14
CA SER A 78 9.06 -6.59 9.88
C SER A 78 9.34 -5.34 9.04
N GLN A 79 9.42 -4.15 9.66
CA GLN A 79 9.78 -2.93 8.94
C GLN A 79 11.18 -3.02 8.36
N ARG A 80 12.17 -3.46 9.13
CA ARG A 80 13.55 -3.62 8.63
C ARG A 80 13.65 -4.59 7.45
N ARG A 81 12.84 -5.66 7.44
CA ARG A 81 12.75 -6.59 6.30
C ARG A 81 12.22 -5.90 5.05
N ALA A 82 11.14 -5.13 5.19
CA ALA A 82 10.57 -4.36 4.08
C ALA A 82 11.58 -3.32 3.55
N ASP A 83 12.26 -2.61 4.45
CA ASP A 83 13.28 -1.61 4.09
C ASP A 83 14.47 -2.25 3.35
N ALA A 84 14.93 -3.42 3.80
CA ALA A 84 16.03 -4.16 3.16
C ALA A 84 15.66 -4.59 1.73
N VAL A 85 14.42 -5.03 1.52
CA VAL A 85 13.93 -5.40 0.19
C VAL A 85 13.78 -4.17 -0.71
N VAL A 86 13.26 -3.05 -0.21
CA VAL A 86 13.22 -1.79 -0.97
C VAL A 86 14.63 -1.35 -1.36
N ALA A 87 15.58 -1.35 -0.43
CA ALA A 87 16.97 -1.01 -0.72
C ALA A 87 17.57 -1.92 -1.81
N ALA A 88 17.26 -3.22 -1.77
CA ALA A 88 17.71 -4.19 -2.76
C ALA A 88 17.07 -3.99 -4.15
N LEU A 89 15.83 -3.52 -4.23
CA LEU A 89 15.16 -3.15 -5.48
C LEU A 89 15.71 -1.82 -6.05
N VAL A 90 15.98 -0.84 -5.18
CA VAL A 90 16.63 0.42 -5.59
C VAL A 90 18.03 0.16 -6.14
N ALA A 91 18.80 -0.74 -5.51
CA ALA A 91 20.10 -1.17 -6.03
C ALA A 91 20.00 -1.84 -7.42
N ARG A 92 18.83 -2.37 -7.79
CA ARG A 92 18.51 -2.93 -9.11
C ARG A 92 17.97 -1.88 -10.09
N GLY A 93 17.95 -0.60 -9.72
CA GLY A 93 17.53 0.49 -10.59
C GLY A 93 16.03 0.77 -10.59
N VAL A 94 15.26 0.22 -9.64
CA VAL A 94 13.88 0.65 -9.42
C VAL A 94 13.89 2.00 -8.70
N SER A 95 13.09 2.95 -9.18
CA SER A 95 13.01 4.27 -8.56
C SER A 95 12.36 4.20 -7.17
N ALA A 96 12.97 4.86 -6.18
CA ALA A 96 12.54 4.77 -4.77
C ALA A 96 11.15 5.38 -4.53
N ASP A 97 10.74 6.38 -5.31
CA ASP A 97 9.40 7.00 -5.26
C ASP A 97 8.28 6.04 -5.66
N ARG A 98 8.62 4.92 -6.31
CA ARG A 98 7.67 3.87 -6.70
C ARG A 98 7.53 2.77 -5.65
N LEU A 99 8.28 2.83 -4.56
CA LEU A 99 8.37 1.78 -3.54
C LEU A 99 7.97 2.34 -2.17
N THR A 100 7.06 1.64 -1.48
CA THR A 100 6.72 1.93 -0.08
C THR A 100 7.06 0.71 0.79
N ALA A 101 7.87 0.88 1.83
CA ALA A 101 8.15 -0.19 2.78
C ALA A 101 7.20 -0.13 3.99
N ARG A 102 6.58 -1.26 4.34
CA ARG A 102 5.68 -1.34 5.50
C ARG A 102 5.88 -2.62 6.29
N GLY A 103 6.20 -2.49 7.58
CA GLY A 103 6.15 -3.58 8.54
C GLY A 103 4.73 -3.79 9.06
N TYR A 104 4.29 -5.05 9.12
CA TYR A 104 3.01 -5.45 9.71
C TYR A 104 3.15 -6.21 11.04
N GLY A 105 4.39 -6.46 11.48
CA GLY A 105 4.67 -7.38 12.58
C GLY A 105 4.01 -8.73 12.34
N SER A 106 3.41 -9.28 13.40
CA SER A 106 2.69 -10.56 13.37
C SER A 106 1.18 -10.44 13.20
N THR A 107 0.69 -9.23 12.93
CA THR A 107 -0.75 -8.93 12.87
C THR A 107 -1.46 -9.57 11.67
N VAL A 108 -0.72 -9.95 10.63
CA VAL A 108 -1.26 -10.53 9.38
C VAL A 108 -0.62 -11.90 9.11
N SER A 109 -1.11 -12.91 9.84
CA SER A 109 -0.73 -14.32 9.66
C SER A 109 -1.62 -14.98 8.59
N LEU A 110 -1.02 -15.59 7.57
CA LEU A 110 -1.75 -16.32 6.52
C LEU A 110 -1.74 -17.83 6.77
N PHE A 111 -0.75 -18.31 7.51
CA PHE A 111 -0.55 -19.72 7.82
C PHE A 111 -0.61 -19.97 9.33
N SER A 112 -0.72 -21.24 9.73
CA SER A 112 -0.77 -21.62 11.13
C SER A 112 0.55 -21.33 11.85
N ASN A 113 0.53 -20.49 12.89
CA ASN A 113 1.70 -20.28 13.76
C ASN A 113 2.02 -21.50 14.66
N ARG A 114 1.19 -22.54 14.63
CA ARG A 114 1.39 -23.75 15.44
C ARG A 114 2.45 -24.69 14.86
N THR A 115 2.70 -24.64 13.56
CA THR A 115 3.70 -25.50 12.91
C THR A 115 4.97 -24.70 12.56
N PRO A 116 6.17 -25.31 12.62
CA PRO A 116 7.40 -24.66 12.15
C PRO A 116 7.28 -24.17 10.70
N GLU A 117 6.63 -24.95 9.85
CA GLU A 117 6.41 -24.65 8.43
C GLU A 117 5.53 -23.40 8.28
N GLY A 118 4.40 -23.34 8.99
CA GLY A 118 3.49 -22.19 8.91
C GLY A 118 4.10 -20.92 9.50
N ARG A 119 4.92 -21.03 10.56
CA ARG A 119 5.71 -19.90 11.06
C ARG A 119 6.72 -19.40 10.02
N SER A 120 7.47 -20.30 9.39
CA SER A 120 8.41 -19.91 8.34
C SER A 120 7.72 -19.23 7.16
N GLN A 121 6.49 -19.64 6.81
CA GLN A 121 5.71 -19.00 5.75
C GLN A 121 5.13 -17.64 6.18
N ASN A 122 4.86 -17.43 7.47
CA ASN A 122 4.44 -16.14 8.00
C ASN A 122 5.60 -15.14 8.12
N GLU A 123 6.85 -15.61 8.23
CA GLU A 123 8.07 -14.78 8.12
C GLU A 123 8.41 -14.46 6.66
N ARG A 124 7.61 -13.59 6.06
CA ARG A 124 7.67 -13.26 4.62
C ARG A 124 7.79 -11.77 4.36
N VAL A 125 8.16 -11.45 3.13
CA VAL A 125 7.83 -10.18 2.49
C VAL A 125 6.86 -10.43 1.34
N GLN A 126 5.88 -9.55 1.17
CA GLN A 126 4.91 -9.56 0.09
C GLN A 126 5.00 -8.28 -0.73
N PHE A 127 4.71 -8.36 -2.03
CA PHE A 127 4.65 -7.21 -2.93
C PHE A 127 3.21 -6.96 -3.35
N ARG A 128 2.71 -5.75 -3.09
CA ARG A 128 1.35 -5.34 -3.46
C ARG A 128 1.40 -4.17 -4.42
N ALA A 129 0.72 -4.28 -5.57
CA ALA A 129 0.53 -3.13 -6.45
C ALA A 129 -0.27 -2.05 -5.70
N ILE A 130 0.23 -0.82 -5.75
CA ILE A 130 -0.54 0.36 -5.40
C ILE A 130 -1.02 0.96 -6.71
N ARG A 131 -2.31 0.79 -6.99
CA ARG A 131 -2.98 1.54 -8.06
C ARG A 131 -3.48 2.85 -7.48
N GLU A 132 -3.25 3.95 -8.19
CA GLU A 132 -3.70 5.27 -7.80
C GLU A 132 -4.86 5.71 -8.71
N GLY A 133 -5.84 6.37 -8.11
CA GLY A 133 -6.76 7.25 -8.80
C GLY A 133 -6.45 8.69 -8.45
N VAL A 134 -7.25 9.61 -8.98
CA VAL A 134 -7.11 11.04 -8.71
C VAL A 134 -8.29 11.51 -7.88
N LEU A 135 -8.00 12.30 -6.85
CA LEU A 135 -8.99 12.95 -6.02
C LEU A 135 -8.91 14.46 -6.21
N ASP A 136 -10.05 15.06 -6.54
CA ASP A 136 -10.27 16.50 -6.53
C ASP A 136 -11.25 16.85 -5.41
N VAL A 137 -10.92 17.82 -4.57
CA VAL A 137 -11.79 18.24 -3.45
C VAL A 137 -11.92 19.75 -3.47
N SER A 138 -13.14 20.27 -3.43
CA SER A 138 -13.38 21.72 -3.37
C SER A 138 -14.59 22.07 -2.52
N LEU A 139 -14.65 23.33 -2.07
CA LEU A 139 -15.86 23.90 -1.46
C LEU A 139 -16.73 24.54 -2.55
N ALA A 140 -18.04 24.33 -2.46
CA ALA A 140 -19.02 24.98 -3.32
C ALA A 140 -18.97 26.50 -3.14
N GLY A 141 -18.75 27.25 -4.23
CA GLY A 141 -18.53 28.70 -4.20
C GLY A 141 -17.08 29.10 -3.89
N GLY A 142 -16.16 28.15 -3.77
CA GLY A 142 -14.74 28.39 -3.53
C GLY A 142 -14.38 28.56 -2.04
N GLY A 143 -13.09 28.76 -1.78
CA GLY A 143 -12.54 28.90 -0.42
C GLY A 143 -11.64 27.74 -0.01
N TRP A 144 -11.09 27.84 1.19
CA TRP A 144 -10.09 26.90 1.70
C TRP A 144 -10.69 25.94 2.74
N ALA A 145 -10.34 24.65 2.64
CA ALA A 145 -10.66 23.66 3.65
C ALA A 145 -9.47 22.77 3.95
N THR A 146 -9.33 22.32 5.19
CA THR A 146 -8.42 21.24 5.51
C THR A 146 -9.09 19.92 5.16
N VAL A 147 -8.28 18.96 4.68
CA VAL A 147 -8.76 17.63 4.27
C VAL A 147 -8.00 16.58 5.05
N GLU A 148 -8.73 15.68 5.69
CA GLU A 148 -8.23 14.48 6.34
C GLU A 148 -8.78 13.28 5.55
N LEU A 149 -7.89 12.35 5.18
CA LEU A 149 -8.15 11.14 4.42
C LEU A 149 -7.76 9.93 5.28
N ASP A 150 -8.72 9.06 5.58
CA ASP A 150 -8.55 7.85 6.40
C ASP A 150 -7.79 8.10 7.73
N GLY A 151 -8.11 9.20 8.40
CA GLY A 151 -7.48 9.56 9.66
C GLY A 151 -6.13 10.29 9.53
N ARG A 152 -5.70 10.64 8.30
CA ARG A 152 -4.45 11.34 8.03
C ARG A 152 -4.70 12.68 7.35
N TRP A 153 -4.11 13.75 7.88
CA TRP A 153 -4.15 15.05 7.24
C TRP A 153 -3.41 15.03 5.90
N LEU A 154 -4.09 15.53 4.86
CA LEU A 154 -3.44 15.75 3.57
C LEU A 154 -2.49 16.94 3.69
N PRO A 155 -1.33 16.91 3.00
CA PRO A 155 -0.32 17.97 3.08
C PRO A 155 -0.77 19.27 2.39
N ARG A 156 -1.91 19.26 1.69
CA ARG A 156 -2.47 20.39 0.96
C ARG A 156 -3.90 20.64 1.43
N ALA A 157 -4.28 21.90 1.58
CA ALA A 157 -5.66 22.31 1.80
C ALA A 157 -6.43 22.29 0.46
N ALA A 158 -7.73 22.00 0.52
CA ALA A 158 -8.63 22.19 -0.61
C ALA A 158 -8.77 23.68 -0.97
N PRO A 159 -8.93 24.06 -2.25
CA PRO A 159 -9.18 23.17 -3.39
C PRO A 159 -7.98 22.29 -3.76
N LEU A 160 -8.23 20.99 -3.82
CA LEU A 160 -7.30 19.96 -4.27
C LEU A 160 -7.66 19.61 -5.70
N THR A 161 -6.67 19.59 -6.57
CA THR A 161 -6.81 19.15 -7.96
C THR A 161 -5.65 18.23 -8.29
N GLY A 162 -5.92 17.07 -8.88
CA GLY A 162 -4.92 16.10 -9.26
C GLY A 162 -4.27 15.38 -8.08
N PHE A 163 -4.93 15.29 -6.91
CA PHE A 163 -4.28 14.68 -5.75
C PHE A 163 -4.29 13.14 -5.89
N PRO A 164 -3.12 12.47 -5.96
CA PRO A 164 -3.08 11.03 -6.10
C PRO A 164 -3.55 10.37 -4.80
N VAL A 165 -4.49 9.43 -4.92
CA VAL A 165 -5.02 8.64 -3.80
C VAL A 165 -5.02 7.17 -4.21
N GLN A 166 -4.84 6.26 -3.25
CA GLN A 166 -4.98 4.84 -3.51
C GLN A 166 -6.39 4.55 -4.06
N VAL A 167 -6.50 3.53 -4.90
CA VAL A 167 -7.80 3.04 -5.36
C VAL A 167 -8.49 2.32 -4.21
N GLY A 168 -9.80 2.52 -4.10
CA GLY A 168 -10.62 1.88 -3.06
C GLY A 168 -11.61 2.85 -2.41
N HIS A 169 -12.22 2.36 -1.34
CA HIS A 169 -13.15 3.11 -0.52
C HIS A 169 -12.39 3.93 0.52
N HIS A 170 -12.68 5.23 0.59
CA HIS A 170 -11.97 6.17 1.45
C HIS A 170 -12.94 7.04 2.23
N ARG A 171 -12.58 7.31 3.49
CA ARG A 171 -13.29 8.26 4.35
C ARG A 171 -12.56 9.59 4.36
N LEU A 172 -13.27 10.64 3.99
CA LEU A 172 -12.77 12.00 4.00
C LEU A 172 -13.49 12.84 5.04
N ILE A 173 -12.71 13.74 5.61
CA ILE A 173 -13.19 14.81 6.46
C ILE A 173 -12.71 16.12 5.88
N VAL A 174 -13.66 16.95 5.44
CA VAL A 174 -13.41 18.27 4.88
C VAL A 174 -13.87 19.31 5.89
N SER A 175 -12.94 20.10 6.42
CA SER A 175 -13.23 21.13 7.42
C SER A 175 -13.02 22.52 6.85
N ASN A 176 -14.11 23.29 6.71
CA ASN A 176 -14.04 24.67 6.26
C ASN A 176 -13.46 25.54 7.38
N SER A 177 -12.26 26.09 7.16
CA SER A 177 -11.55 26.87 8.19
C SER A 177 -12.22 28.21 8.52
N LEU A 178 -13.09 28.73 7.66
CA LEU A 178 -13.80 29.99 7.87
C LEU A 178 -15.09 29.80 8.67
N THR A 179 -15.88 28.77 8.35
CA THR A 179 -17.17 28.51 9.01
C THR A 179 -17.06 27.58 10.20
N GLY A 180 -16.00 26.78 10.30
CA GLY A 180 -15.84 25.73 11.31
C GLY A 180 -16.65 24.47 11.02
N LEU A 181 -17.36 24.42 9.89
CA LEU A 181 -18.16 23.26 9.49
C LEU A 181 -17.26 22.10 9.07
N ARG A 182 -17.64 20.89 9.48
CA ARG A 182 -16.96 19.63 9.19
C ARG A 182 -17.90 18.72 8.42
N TYR A 183 -17.45 18.24 7.28
CA TYR A 183 -18.20 17.32 6.42
C TYR A 183 -17.46 16.01 6.36
N GLU A 184 -18.17 14.94 6.70
CA GLU A 184 -17.69 13.58 6.56
C GLU A 184 -18.27 13.00 5.27
N VAL A 185 -17.41 12.50 4.39
CA VAL A 185 -17.80 12.01 3.08
C VAL A 185 -17.06 10.71 2.79
N GLU A 186 -17.78 9.71 2.32
CA GLU A 186 -17.22 8.49 1.79
C GLU A 186 -17.10 8.60 0.27
N VAL A 187 -15.96 8.19 -0.28
CA VAL A 187 -15.72 8.21 -1.73
C VAL A 187 -15.07 6.92 -2.18
N ASP A 188 -15.46 6.46 -3.37
CA ASP A 188 -14.79 5.37 -4.06
C ASP A 188 -13.86 5.96 -5.14
N VAL A 189 -12.56 5.74 -4.98
CA VAL A 189 -11.53 6.13 -5.94
C VAL A 189 -11.28 4.97 -6.89
N ARG A 190 -11.38 5.20 -8.20
CA ARG A 190 -11.15 4.17 -9.23
C ARG A 190 -9.84 4.38 -9.97
N VAL A 191 -9.28 3.28 -10.47
CA VAL A 191 -8.02 3.26 -11.22
C VAL A 191 -8.11 4.19 -12.43
N GLY A 192 -7.20 5.15 -12.54
CA GLY A 192 -7.12 6.05 -13.70
C GLY A 192 -8.31 7.03 -13.85
N GLU A 193 -9.24 7.07 -12.90
CA GLU A 193 -10.35 8.01 -12.89
C GLU A 193 -10.05 9.19 -11.96
N THR A 194 -10.66 10.33 -12.26
CA THR A 194 -10.72 11.47 -11.34
C THR A 194 -12.04 11.46 -10.59
N THR A 195 -11.96 11.22 -9.28
CA THR A 195 -13.07 11.36 -8.34
C THR A 195 -13.12 12.80 -7.85
N SER A 196 -14.14 13.55 -8.28
CA SER A 196 -14.33 14.94 -7.88
C SER A 196 -15.39 15.08 -6.79
N LEU A 197 -15.01 15.67 -5.66
CA LEU A 197 -15.86 15.98 -4.52
C LEU A 197 -16.04 17.49 -4.37
N VAL A 198 -17.29 17.95 -4.43
CA VAL A 198 -17.68 19.33 -4.12
C VAL A 198 -18.51 19.33 -2.84
N VAL A 199 -17.94 19.88 -1.77
CA VAL A 199 -18.58 19.94 -0.46
C VAL A 199 -19.24 21.31 -0.29
N PRO A 200 -20.44 21.43 0.32
CA PRO A 200 -21.02 22.73 0.61
C PRO A 200 -20.06 23.61 1.45
N ALA A 201 -19.92 24.89 1.12
CA ALA A 201 -19.15 25.81 1.98
C ALA A 201 -19.87 26.09 3.32
N GLY A 202 -21.21 26.05 3.29
CA GLY A 202 -22.08 26.50 4.36
C GLY A 202 -22.04 28.02 4.57
N SER A 203 -23.08 28.56 5.19
CA SER A 203 -23.11 29.95 5.66
C SER A 203 -23.07 29.96 7.19
N ARG A 204 -22.48 30.99 7.78
CA ARG A 204 -22.59 31.25 9.23
C ARG A 204 -24.01 31.67 9.60
#